data_AF-A0AAN8ZYN1-F1
#
_entry.id   AF-A0AAN8ZYN1-F1
#
_cell.length_a   1.000
_cell.length_b   1.000
_cell.length_c   1.000
_cell.angle_alpha   90.00
_cell.angle_beta   90.00
_cell.angle_gamma   90.00
#
_symmetry.space_group_name_H-M   'P 1'
#
loop_
_entity.id
_entity.type
_entity.pdbx_description
1 polymer ?
#
loop_
_entity_poly.entity_id
_entity_poly.type
_entity_poly.pdbx_seq_one_letter_code
_entity_poly.pdbx_strand_id
1 'polypeptide(L)' 'MDYRHSFLNSNAIITCTGSVELVSHAMLQSSCNVDISWYPFDQQECTMRFASWTYDATK' A
#
# COMPACT_ATOMS: atom_id res chain seq x y z
N MET A 1 19.85 3.05 0.50
CA MET A 1 18.64 2.24 0.30
C MET A 1 17.73 3.04 -0.60
N ASP A 2 17.63 2.67 -1.87
CA ASP A 2 16.92 3.44 -2.89
C ASP A 2 15.46 2.96 -2.96
N TYR A 3 14.50 3.83 -2.64
CA TYR A 3 13.06 3.54 -2.68
C TYR A 3 12.47 3.60 -4.10
N ARG A 4 13.30 3.86 -5.13
CA ARG A 4 12.83 3.99 -6.52
C ARG A 4 12.13 2.76 -7.07
N HIS A 5 12.35 1.58 -6.47
CA HIS A 5 11.60 0.35 -6.77
C HIS A 5 10.84 -0.09 -5.51
N SER A 6 9.73 0.58 -5.24
CA SER A 6 8.87 0.29 -4.09
C SER A 6 8.14 -1.04 -4.22
N PHE A 7 7.99 -1.59 -5.43
CA PHE A 7 7.36 -2.90 -5.68
C PHE A 7 8.37 -3.89 -6.27
N LEU A 8 8.41 -5.09 -5.70
CA LEU A 8 9.15 -6.22 -6.27
C LEU A 8 8.28 -6.93 -7.31
N ASN A 9 8.82 -7.11 -8.52
CA ASN A 9 8.14 -7.85 -9.57
C ASN A 9 7.91 -9.30 -9.14
N SER A 10 6.69 -9.78 -9.38
CA SER A 10 6.25 -11.14 -9.09
C SER A 10 5.36 -11.63 -10.23
N ASN A 11 5.28 -12.95 -10.38
CA ASN A 11 4.37 -13.55 -11.34
C ASN A 11 2.95 -13.53 -10.78
N ALA A 12 1.96 -13.33 -11.65
CA ALA A 12 0.55 -13.50 -11.29
C ALA A 12 0.18 -14.99 -11.29
N ILE A 13 -0.68 -15.40 -10.37
CA ILE A 13 -1.26 -16.73 -10.32
C ILE A 13 -2.60 -16.67 -11.05
N ILE A 14 -2.81 -17.55 -12.03
CA ILE A 14 -4.00 -17.57 -12.89
C ILE A 14 -4.67 -18.94 -12.76
N THR A 15 -5.98 -18.95 -12.50
CA THR A 15 -6.78 -20.19 -12.44
C THR A 15 -7.52 -20.45 -13.76
N CYS A 16 -7.97 -21.69 -13.98
CA CYS A 16 -8.76 -22.05 -15.16
C CYS A 16 -10.12 -21.34 -15.25
N THR A 17 -10.62 -20.79 -14.14
CA THR A 17 -11.84 -19.97 -14.11
C THR A 17 -11.62 -18.53 -14.53
N GLY A 18 -10.38 -18.13 -14.81
CA GLY A 18 -10.00 -16.75 -15.15
C GLY A 18 -9.74 -15.86 -13.94
N SER A 19 -9.68 -16.41 -12.72
CA SER A 19 -9.28 -15.64 -11.53
C SER A 19 -7.79 -15.34 -11.58
N VAL A 20 -7.43 -14.10 -11.23
CA VAL A 20 -6.04 -13.64 -11.19
C VAL A 20 -5.71 -13.14 -9.78
N GLU A 21 -4.67 -13.69 -9.20
CA GLU A 21 -4.14 -13.26 -7.90
C GLU A 21 -2.72 -12.71 -8.08
N LEU A 22 -2.48 -11.51 -7.54
CA LEU A 22 -1.17 -10.86 -7.55
C LEU A 22 -0.69 -10.65 -6.12
N VAL A 23 0.29 -11.46 -5.72
CA VAL A 23 0.98 -11.32 -4.43
C VAL A 23 2.34 -10.69 -4.69
N SER A 24 2.45 -9.38 -4.46
CA SER A 24 3.70 -8.61 -4.59
C SER A 24 4.06 -7.97 -3.24
N HIS A 25 5.35 -7.93 -2.96
CA HIS A 25 5.89 -7.27 -1.78
C HIS A 25 6.26 -5.84 -2.13
N ALA A 26 5.94 -4.90 -1.24
CA ALA A 26 6.27 -3.50 -1.42
C ALA A 26 6.78 -2.84 -0.15
N MET A 27 7.77 -1.96 -0.29
CA MET A 27 8.17 -1.01 0.75
C MET A 27 7.50 0.33 0.47
N LEU A 28 6.53 0.70 1.31
CA LEU A 28 5.72 1.89 1.13
C LEU A 28 6.02 2.90 2.24
N GLN A 29 6.21 4.15 1.84
CA GLN A 29 6.33 5.27 2.75
C GLN A 29 5.05 6.12 2.65
N SER A 30 4.29 6.20 3.75
CA SER A 30 3.12 7.06 3.86
C SER A 30 3.44 8.29 4.71
N SER A 31 2.60 9.31 4.60
CA SER A 31 2.64 10.50 5.45
C SER A 31 1.39 10.52 6.32
N CYS A 32 1.55 10.78 7.62
CA CYS A 32 0.47 10.96 8.58
C CYS A 32 0.78 12.13 9.53
N ASN A 33 -0.27 12.67 10.14
CA ASN A 33 -0.15 13.67 11.19
C ASN A 33 0.14 12.97 12.52
N VAL A 34 1.03 13.58 13.32
CA VAL A 34 1.41 13.09 14.65
C VAL A 34 0.79 14.00 15.71
N ASP A 35 0.10 13.42 16.68
CA ASP A 35 -0.45 14.15 17.83
C ASP A 35 0.45 13.97 19.06
N ILE A 36 1.15 15.03 19.46
CA ILE A 36 2.12 15.01 20.57
C ILE A 36 1.53 15.44 21.92
N SER A 37 0.20 15.51 22.04
CA SER A 37 -0.48 16.02 23.24
C SER A 37 -0.13 15.27 24.53
N TRP A 38 0.30 14.00 24.43
CA TRP A 38 0.55 13.11 25.58
C TRP A 38 1.95 12.48 25.58
N TYR A 39 2.92 13.08 24.88
CA TYR A 39 4.27 12.54 24.78
C TYR A 39 4.88 12.24 26.17
N PRO A 40 5.50 11.06 26.42
CA PRO A 40 5.81 9.97 25.47
C PRO A 40 4.78 8.81 25.44
N PHE A 41 3.56 9.04 25.92
CA PHE A 41 2.48 8.02 26.03
C PHE A 41 1.32 8.28 25.06
N ASP A 42 1.59 9.02 23.99
CA ASP A 42 0.68 9.32 22.90
C ASP A 42 0.42 8.08 22.03
N GLN A 43 -0.81 7.98 21.52
CA GLN A 43 -1.19 6.99 20.51
C GLN A 43 -1.22 7.66 19.14
N GLN A 44 -0.64 7.01 18.13
CA GLN A 44 -0.61 7.52 16.77
C GLN A 44 -1.49 6.69 15.84
N GLU A 45 -2.35 7.36 15.07
CA GLU A 45 -3.21 6.76 14.07
C GLU A 45 -2.80 7.21 12.65
N CYS A 46 -2.11 6.32 11.94
CA CYS A 46 -1.63 6.59 10.58
C CYS A 46 -2.37 5.70 9.56
N THR A 47 -3.04 6.33 8.60
CA THR A 47 -3.80 5.63 7.55
C THR A 47 -3.01 5.51 6.26
N MET A 48 -3.01 4.32 5.67
CA MET A 48 -2.57 4.11 4.29
C MET A 48 -3.77 4.14 3.33
N ARG A 49 -3.65 4.89 2.24
CA ARG A 49 -4.69 4.98 1.20
C ARG A 49 -4.20 4.28 -0.07
N PHE A 50 -4.97 3.31 -0.53
CA PHE A 50 -4.70 2.57 -1.76
C PHE A 50 -5.78 2.89 -2.79
N ALA A 51 -5.38 3.21 -4.01
CA ALA A 51 -6.28 3.47 -5.11
C ALA A 51 -5.59 3.11 -6.43
N SER A 52 -6.39 2.78 -7.44
CA SER A 52 -5.90 2.72 -8.80
C SER A 52 -5.60 4.13 -9.28
N TRP A 53 -4.46 4.29 -9.96
CA TRP A 53 -4.10 5.57 -10.57
C TRP A 53 -4.81 5.79 -11.91
N THR A 54 -5.10 4.70 -12.63
CA THR A 54 -5.57 4.73 -14.02
C THR A 54 -7.03 4.33 -14.19
N TYR A 55 -7.66 3.78 -13.15
CA TYR A 55 -9.06 3.35 -13.18
C TYR A 55 -9.82 4.02 -12.04
N ASP A 56 -11.01 4.52 -12.35
CA ASP A 56 -11.99 4.96 -11.36
C ASP A 56 -13.07 3.89 -11.14
N ALA A 57 -14.09 4.23 -10.35
CA ALA A 57 -15.18 3.31 -10.00
C ALA A 57 -16.35 3.31 -11.01
N THR A 58 -16.26 4.03 -12.14
CA THR A 58 -17.38 4.26 -13.07
C THR A 58 -17.32 3.40 -14.33
N LYS A 59 -16.29 2.56 -14.46
CA LYS A 59 -16.13 1.58 -15.53
C LYS A 59 -16.06 0.17 -14.98
#